data_AF-A0A2S8F9I2-F1
#
_entry.id   AF-A0A2S8F9I2-F1
#
_cell.length_a   1.000
_cell.length_b   1.000
_cell.length_c   1.000
_cell.angle_alpha   90.00
_cell.angle_beta   90.00
_cell.angle_gamma   90.00
#
_symmetry.space_group_name_H-M   'P 1'
#
loop_
_entity.id
_entity.type
_entity.pdbx_description
1 polymer ?
#
loop_
_entity_poly.entity_id
_entity_poly.type
_entity_poly.pdbx_seq_one_letter_code
_entity_poly.pdbx_strand_id
1 'polypeptide(L)'
;MPILSEVFHPISSQPPLEDLRERLRAIVRSPHVNLGRWTTAQIFYHLAGAIEGSLEGLPQGYSLVVRLLVRPLRHLVTSIRFPPWLPIPQAIRFKLDPPSDAELMAQYERLMKAIDRFQSFQEEHPPHPVLGKLSRAEWIAFHQQHCRHHLSFIRLTKASPNTDP
;
A
#
# COMPACT_ATOMS: atom_id res chain seq x y z
N MET A 1 22.73 -14.99 41.80
CA MET A 1 22.70 -14.83 40.33
C MET A 1 21.66 -15.77 39.77
N PRO A 2 20.62 -15.24 39.10
CA PRO A 2 20.09 -15.87 37.91
C PRO A 2 19.99 -14.89 36.75
N ILE A 3 19.95 -15.47 35.56
CA ILE A 3 20.21 -14.87 34.26
C ILE A 3 18.94 -14.15 33.78
N LEU A 4 19.05 -12.86 33.48
CA LEU A 4 18.01 -12.10 32.79
C LEU A 4 17.96 -12.55 31.32
N SER A 5 17.06 -13.47 30.99
CA SER A 5 16.61 -13.67 29.62
C SER A 5 15.52 -12.63 29.34
N GLU A 6 15.93 -11.49 28.80
CA GLU A 6 14.98 -10.50 28.30
C GLU A 6 14.14 -11.08 27.16
N VAL A 7 12.84 -10.83 27.31
CA VAL A 7 11.75 -11.24 26.45
C VAL A 7 11.93 -10.63 25.06
N PHE A 8 12.08 -11.50 24.05
CA PHE A 8 11.88 -11.13 22.66
C PHE A 8 10.44 -10.60 22.51
N HIS A 9 10.30 -9.29 22.30
CA HIS A 9 9.03 -8.69 21.96
C HIS A 9 8.80 -8.86 20.45
N PRO A 10 7.84 -9.70 20.02
CA PRO A 10 7.53 -9.79 18.61
C PRO A 10 6.96 -8.45 18.11
N ILE A 11 7.44 -8.07 16.94
CA ILE A 11 7.06 -6.89 16.16
C ILE A 11 5.53 -6.74 16.15
N SER A 12 5.07 -5.53 16.50
CA SER A 12 3.69 -5.02 16.43
C SER A 12 2.75 -5.87 15.58
N SER A 13 1.70 -6.40 16.21
CA SER A 13 0.54 -7.03 15.59
C SER A 13 -0.18 -6.06 14.65
N GLN A 14 0.35 -5.91 13.43
CA GLN A 14 -0.36 -5.33 12.30
C GLN A 14 -1.33 -6.41 11.79
N PRO A 15 -2.58 -6.06 11.49
CA PRO A 15 -3.55 -7.06 11.09
C PRO A 15 -3.14 -7.70 9.73
N PRO A 16 -3.40 -9.00 9.53
CA PRO A 16 -3.00 -9.74 8.33
C PRO A 16 -3.67 -9.17 7.07
N LEU A 17 -3.16 -9.51 5.87
CA LEU A 17 -3.75 -9.10 4.58
C LEU A 17 -5.25 -9.43 4.42
N GLU A 18 -5.79 -10.34 5.24
CA GLU A 18 -7.22 -10.60 5.32
C GLU A 18 -8.02 -9.38 5.81
N ASP A 19 -7.47 -8.64 6.79
CA ASP A 19 -8.03 -7.35 7.25
C ASP A 19 -7.99 -6.30 6.14
N LEU A 20 -6.98 -6.34 5.27
CA LEU A 20 -6.93 -5.47 4.09
C LEU A 20 -8.08 -5.78 3.12
N ARG A 21 -8.33 -7.05 2.80
CA ARG A 21 -9.44 -7.44 1.89
C ARG A 21 -10.79 -7.07 2.47
N GLU A 22 -11.00 -7.34 3.75
CA GLU A 22 -12.24 -6.98 4.44
C GLU A 22 -12.44 -5.45 4.47
N ARG A 23 -11.37 -4.69 4.75
CA ARG A 23 -11.41 -3.22 4.71
C ARG A 23 -11.74 -2.70 3.31
N LEU A 24 -11.13 -3.24 2.26
CA LEU A 24 -11.44 -2.86 0.88
C LEU A 24 -12.91 -3.15 0.54
N ARG A 25 -13.41 -4.33 0.94
CA ARG A 25 -14.81 -4.72 0.76
C ARG A 25 -15.76 -3.78 1.52
N ALA A 26 -15.43 -3.41 2.75
CA ALA A 26 -16.23 -2.48 3.55
C ALA A 26 -16.31 -1.09 2.89
N ILE A 27 -15.20 -0.60 2.32
CA ILE A 27 -15.13 0.67 1.59
C ILE A 27 -16.06 0.67 0.38
N VAL A 28 -16.03 -0.37 -0.46
CA VAL A 28 -16.88 -0.41 -1.67
C VAL A 28 -18.36 -0.64 -1.36
N ARG A 29 -18.69 -1.26 -0.21
CA ARG A 29 -20.08 -1.56 0.18
C ARG A 29 -20.74 -0.49 1.03
N SER A 30 -19.99 0.47 1.54
CA SER A 30 -20.49 1.46 2.49
C SER A 30 -20.33 2.88 1.95
N PRO A 31 -21.24 3.80 2.30
CA PRO A 31 -20.99 5.22 2.15
C PRO A 31 -19.66 5.61 2.79
N HIS A 32 -18.88 6.42 2.08
CA HIS A 32 -17.59 6.89 2.55
C HIS A 32 -17.26 8.24 1.95
N VAL A 33 -16.32 8.94 2.59
CA VAL A 33 -15.77 10.21 2.10
C VAL A 33 -14.25 10.15 2.04
N ASN A 34 -13.68 10.91 1.11
CA ASN A 34 -12.25 11.05 0.91
C ASN A 34 -11.74 12.29 1.66
N LEU A 35 -10.67 12.13 2.44
CA LEU A 35 -10.03 13.19 3.21
C LEU A 35 -8.84 13.81 2.48
N GLY A 36 -8.44 13.24 1.35
CA GLY A 36 -7.34 13.70 0.50
C GLY A 36 -7.82 14.15 -0.89
N ARG A 37 -6.86 14.45 -1.77
CA ARG A 37 -7.14 14.90 -3.15
C ARG A 37 -7.61 13.78 -4.08
N TRP A 38 -7.25 12.53 -3.76
CA TRP A 38 -7.60 11.38 -4.58
C TRP A 38 -8.95 10.80 -4.17
N THR A 39 -9.75 10.44 -5.18
CA THR A 39 -10.94 9.61 -5.00
C THR A 39 -10.56 8.20 -4.55
N THR A 40 -11.54 7.42 -4.08
CA THR A 40 -11.30 6.04 -3.66
C THR A 40 -10.82 5.18 -4.83
N ALA A 41 -11.39 5.39 -6.02
CA ALA A 41 -10.95 4.71 -7.24
C ALA A 41 -9.50 5.02 -7.58
N GLN A 42 -9.08 6.29 -7.43
CA GLN A 42 -7.70 6.71 -7.66
C GLN A 42 -6.72 6.12 -6.65
N ILE A 43 -7.13 6.03 -5.38
CA ILE A 43 -6.36 5.33 -4.34
C ILE A 43 -6.19 3.84 -4.70
N PHE A 44 -7.26 3.16 -5.13
CA PHE A 44 -7.20 1.76 -5.50
C PHE A 44 -6.34 1.51 -6.74
N TYR A 45 -6.44 2.39 -7.75
CA TYR A 45 -5.54 2.38 -8.91
C TYR A 45 -4.07 2.44 -8.48
N HIS A 46 -3.73 3.39 -7.62
CA HIS A 46 -2.36 3.58 -7.16
C HIS A 46 -1.81 2.35 -6.44
N LEU A 47 -2.59 1.79 -5.52
CA LEU A 47 -2.22 0.59 -4.77
C LEU A 47 -2.07 -0.63 -5.69
N ALA A 48 -2.97 -0.81 -6.65
CA ALA A 48 -2.89 -1.90 -7.62
C ALA A 48 -1.60 -1.80 -8.45
N GLY A 49 -1.29 -0.60 -8.96
CA GLY A 49 -0.07 -0.35 -9.72
C GLY A 49 1.21 -0.62 -8.93
N ALA A 50 1.23 -0.29 -7.63
CA ALA A 50 2.36 -0.55 -6.75
C ALA A 50 2.59 -2.06 -6.53
N ILE A 51 1.52 -2.81 -6.29
CA ILE A 51 1.58 -4.27 -6.14
C ILE A 51 2.00 -4.94 -7.44
N GLU A 52 1.38 -4.59 -8.57
CA GLU A 52 1.76 -5.09 -9.89
C GLU A 52 3.23 -4.77 -10.22
N GLY A 53 3.69 -3.56 -9.88
CA GLY A 53 5.08 -3.15 -10.04
C GLY A 53 6.06 -3.98 -9.21
N SER A 54 5.64 -4.52 -8.07
CA SER A 54 6.46 -5.45 -7.27
C SER A 54 6.58 -6.85 -7.88
N LEU A 55 5.75 -7.19 -8.88
CA LEU A 55 5.78 -8.47 -9.59
C LEU A 55 6.49 -8.36 -10.93
N GLU A 56 6.18 -7.30 -11.67
CA GLU A 56 6.64 -7.11 -13.05
C GLU A 56 7.94 -6.28 -13.13
N GLY A 57 8.30 -5.63 -12.03
CA GLY A 57 9.36 -4.64 -11.99
C GLY A 57 8.85 -3.28 -12.46
N LEU A 58 9.61 -2.25 -12.10
CA LEU A 58 9.35 -0.88 -12.49
C LEU A 58 10.66 -0.28 -13.01
N PRO A 59 10.61 0.55 -14.07
CA PRO A 59 11.80 1.23 -14.55
C PRO A 59 12.40 2.11 -13.45
N GLN A 60 13.71 2.30 -13.51
CA GLN A 60 14.41 3.17 -12.58
C GLN A 60 13.97 4.63 -12.84
N GLY A 61 13.05 5.13 -12.00
CA GLY A 61 12.55 6.50 -12.10
C GLY A 61 13.22 7.48 -11.13
N TYR A 62 13.82 6.99 -10.05
CA TYR A 62 14.40 7.84 -9.00
C TYR A 62 15.90 8.07 -9.22
N SER A 63 16.36 9.30 -8.94
CA SER A 63 17.78 9.66 -9.05
C SER A 63 18.64 8.82 -8.09
N LEU A 64 19.92 8.66 -8.43
CA LEU A 64 20.87 7.93 -7.58
C LEU A 64 20.94 8.53 -6.17
N VAL A 65 20.87 9.86 -6.05
CA VAL A 65 20.86 10.58 -4.77
C VAL A 65 19.65 10.18 -3.93
N VAL A 66 18.45 10.18 -4.49
CA VAL A 66 17.22 9.78 -3.76
C VAL A 66 17.36 8.35 -3.25
N ARG A 67 17.85 7.44 -4.09
CA ARG A 67 18.07 6.04 -3.70
C ARG A 67 19.08 5.92 -2.57
N LEU A 68 20.22 6.62 -2.64
CA LEU A 68 21.25 6.57 -1.60
C LEU A 68 20.76 7.13 -0.25
N LEU A 69 19.91 8.16 -0.27
CA LEU A 69 19.37 8.76 0.97
C LEU A 69 18.23 7.93 1.59
N VAL A 70 17.37 7.32 0.78
CA VAL A 70 16.16 6.63 1.29
C VAL A 70 16.39 5.15 1.56
N ARG A 71 17.29 4.47 0.82
CA ARG A 71 17.57 3.03 1.05
C ARG A 71 17.97 2.68 2.49
N PRO A 72 18.83 3.46 3.18
CA PRO A 72 19.17 3.19 4.58
C PRO A 72 17.96 3.26 5.51
N LEU A 73 16.92 4.02 5.12
CA LEU A 73 15.68 4.20 5.88
C LEU A 73 14.62 3.13 5.55
N ARG A 74 14.98 2.04 4.88
CA ARG A 74 14.03 0.97 4.50
C ARG A 74 13.18 0.50 5.68
N HIS A 75 13.78 0.30 6.85
CA HIS A 75 13.07 -0.15 8.05
C HIS A 75 12.04 0.86 8.54
N LEU A 76 12.29 2.17 8.36
CA LEU A 76 11.31 3.22 8.69
C LEU A 76 10.12 3.18 7.72
N VAL A 77 10.38 3.00 6.43
CA VAL A 77 9.37 2.94 5.38
C VAL A 77 8.51 1.67 5.47
N THR A 78 9.13 0.53 5.80
CA THR A 78 8.42 -0.75 5.89
C THR A 78 7.79 -1.00 7.25
N SER A 79 8.24 -0.35 8.34
CA SER A 79 7.79 -0.68 9.69
C SER A 79 7.13 0.46 10.48
N ILE A 80 7.29 1.73 10.08
CA ILE A 80 6.87 2.88 10.91
C ILE A 80 5.84 3.77 10.21
N ARG A 81 6.21 4.43 9.11
CA ARG A 81 5.30 5.33 8.38
C ARG A 81 5.73 5.47 6.92
N PHE A 82 4.75 5.35 6.03
CA PHE A 82 4.97 5.62 4.61
C PHE A 82 5.22 7.14 4.40
N PRO A 83 6.34 7.55 3.79
CA PRO A 83 6.67 8.96 3.64
C PRO A 83 5.77 9.62 2.58
N PRO A 84 4.95 10.63 2.93
CA PRO A 84 4.05 11.29 1.96
C PRO A 84 4.76 12.16 0.92
N TRP A 85 6.08 12.35 1.01
CA TRP A 85 6.83 13.37 0.26
C TRP A 85 7.64 12.83 -0.93
N LEU A 86 7.58 11.53 -1.25
CA LEU A 86 8.27 11.02 -2.44
C LEU A 86 7.37 11.21 -3.67
N PRO A 87 7.71 12.12 -4.61
CA PRO A 87 6.93 12.27 -5.83
C PRO A 87 7.00 10.98 -6.65
N ILE A 88 5.94 10.72 -7.42
CA ILE A 88 5.93 9.62 -8.40
C ILE A 88 6.83 10.04 -9.58
N PRO A 89 7.92 9.32 -9.85
CA PRO A 89 8.78 9.62 -10.98
C PRO A 89 8.04 9.49 -12.30
N GLN A 90 8.37 10.37 -13.25
CA GLN A 90 7.78 10.37 -14.59
C GLN A 90 7.78 8.98 -15.25
N ALA A 91 8.88 8.23 -15.09
CA ALA A 91 9.05 6.89 -15.65
C ALA A 91 8.02 5.86 -15.16
N ILE A 92 7.36 6.09 -14.01
CA ILE A 92 6.37 5.16 -13.44
C ILE A 92 4.98 5.79 -13.25
N ARG A 93 4.78 7.05 -13.68
CA ARG A 93 3.50 7.75 -13.57
C ARG A 93 2.38 7.03 -14.31
N PHE A 94 2.67 6.44 -15.48
CA PHE A 94 1.66 5.69 -16.25
C PHE A 94 1.02 4.52 -15.48
N LYS A 95 1.65 4.05 -14.39
CA LYS A 95 1.17 2.93 -13.58
C LYS A 95 0.74 3.35 -12.16
N LEU A 96 1.30 4.44 -11.64
CA LEU A 96 1.07 4.89 -10.26
C LEU A 96 0.31 6.22 -10.14
N ASP A 97 0.26 7.04 -11.18
CA ASP A 97 -0.48 8.31 -11.18
C ASP A 97 -1.90 8.03 -11.70
N PRO A 98 -2.92 8.10 -10.84
CA PRO A 98 -4.24 7.62 -11.20
C PRO A 98 -4.97 8.60 -12.13
N PRO A 99 -5.68 8.11 -13.16
CA PRO A 99 -6.43 8.98 -14.05
C PRO A 99 -7.64 9.59 -13.32
N SER A 100 -8.15 10.73 -13.81
CA SER A 100 -9.27 11.45 -13.18
C SER A 100 -10.61 10.72 -13.29
N ASP A 101 -10.75 9.88 -14.32
CA ASP A 101 -11.94 9.10 -14.66
C ASP A 101 -11.87 7.65 -14.15
N ALA A 102 -10.99 7.35 -13.19
CA ALA A 102 -10.90 6.03 -12.60
C ALA A 102 -12.24 5.57 -11.99
N GLU A 103 -12.76 4.43 -12.43
CA GLU A 103 -13.99 3.85 -11.89
C GLU A 103 -13.76 2.94 -10.69
N LEU A 104 -14.55 3.12 -9.63
CA LEU A 104 -14.34 2.47 -8.33
C LEU A 104 -14.33 0.94 -8.43
N MET A 105 -15.35 0.34 -9.05
CA MET A 105 -15.47 -1.12 -9.10
C MET A 105 -14.38 -1.75 -9.96
N ALA A 106 -14.04 -1.15 -11.09
CA ALA A 106 -12.95 -1.60 -11.94
C ALA A 106 -11.59 -1.59 -11.21
N GLN A 107 -11.30 -0.52 -10.45
CA GLN A 107 -10.04 -0.45 -9.69
C GLN A 107 -10.03 -1.33 -8.44
N TYR A 108 -11.19 -1.57 -7.82
CA TYR A 108 -11.32 -2.55 -6.75
C TYR A 108 -11.00 -3.96 -7.24
N GLU A 109 -11.58 -4.39 -8.36
CA GLU A 109 -11.32 -5.70 -8.96
C GLU A 109 -9.85 -5.86 -9.36
N ARG A 110 -9.26 -4.84 -9.98
CA ARG A 110 -7.83 -4.81 -10.31
C ARG A 110 -6.96 -4.96 -9.07
N LEU A 111 -7.26 -4.22 -8.00
CA LEU A 111 -6.50 -4.30 -6.74
C LEU A 111 -6.62 -5.69 -6.10
N MET A 112 -7.82 -6.28 -6.05
CA MET A 112 -8.02 -7.63 -5.54
C MET A 112 -7.21 -8.66 -6.33
N LYS A 113 -7.24 -8.59 -7.67
CA LYS A 113 -6.43 -9.45 -8.54
C LYS A 113 -4.94 -9.26 -8.34
N ALA A 114 -4.48 -8.01 -8.12
CA ALA A 114 -3.08 -7.74 -7.83
C ALA A 114 -2.65 -8.37 -6.50
N ILE A 115 -3.49 -8.29 -5.47
CA ILE A 115 -3.25 -8.94 -4.16
C ILE A 115 -3.20 -10.47 -4.33
N ASP A 116 -4.14 -11.07 -5.07
CA ASP A 116 -4.14 -12.52 -5.37
C ASP A 116 -2.82 -12.94 -6.03
N ARG A 117 -2.43 -12.24 -7.10
CA ARG A 117 -1.17 -12.50 -7.83
C ARG A 117 0.04 -12.39 -6.90
N PHE A 118 0.09 -11.37 -6.05
CA PHE A 118 1.20 -11.18 -5.11
C PHE A 118 1.27 -12.28 -4.06
N GLN A 119 0.13 -12.75 -3.55
CA GLN A 119 0.09 -13.86 -2.60
C GLN A 119 0.53 -15.17 -3.23
N SER A 120 0.13 -15.45 -4.47
CA SER A 120 0.52 -16.68 -5.18
C SER A 120 1.91 -16.64 -5.80
N PHE A 121 2.54 -15.46 -5.91
CA PHE A 121 3.87 -15.31 -6.50
C PHE A 121 4.90 -16.09 -5.67
N GLN A 122 5.67 -17.00 -6.29
CA GLN A 122 6.70 -17.80 -5.59
C GLN A 122 8.12 -17.46 -6.05
N GLU A 123 8.25 -16.65 -7.10
CA GLU A 123 9.53 -16.24 -7.65
C GLU A 123 10.15 -15.11 -6.84
N GLU A 124 11.40 -14.80 -7.16
CA GLU A 124 12.08 -13.64 -6.58
C GLU A 124 11.47 -12.34 -7.11
N HIS A 125 11.12 -11.42 -6.20
CA HIS A 125 10.59 -10.13 -6.58
C HIS A 125 11.69 -9.25 -7.21
N PRO A 126 11.36 -8.49 -8.27
CA PRO A 126 12.18 -7.39 -8.75
C PRO A 126 12.55 -6.40 -7.63
N PRO A 127 13.70 -5.69 -7.74
CA PRO A 127 14.09 -4.71 -6.73
C PRO A 127 13.10 -3.53 -6.69
N HIS A 128 12.78 -3.06 -5.49
CA HIS A 128 11.99 -1.85 -5.30
C HIS A 128 12.71 -0.63 -5.90
N PRO A 129 12.03 0.27 -6.64
CA PRO A 129 12.67 1.39 -7.36
C PRO A 129 13.49 2.33 -6.48
N VAL A 130 13.10 2.46 -5.22
CA VAL A 130 13.82 3.28 -4.23
C VAL A 130 14.63 2.42 -3.28
N LEU A 131 14.05 1.35 -2.75
CA LEU A 131 14.59 0.62 -1.59
C LEU A 131 15.57 -0.50 -2.00
N GLY A 132 15.61 -0.84 -3.29
CA GLY A 132 16.42 -1.93 -3.81
C GLY A 132 15.79 -3.29 -3.50
N LYS A 133 16.63 -4.32 -3.41
CA LYS A 133 16.19 -5.70 -3.15
C LYS A 133 15.55 -5.79 -1.76
N LEU A 134 14.32 -6.32 -1.73
CA LEU A 134 13.57 -6.60 -0.51
C LEU A 134 13.29 -8.10 -0.44
N SER A 135 13.39 -8.68 0.75
CA SER A 135 12.87 -10.01 1.04
C SER A 135 11.35 -10.05 0.91
N ARG A 136 10.78 -11.25 0.81
CA ARG A 136 9.31 -11.41 0.77
C ARG A 136 8.62 -10.80 1.99
N ALA A 137 9.20 -10.97 3.17
CA ALA A 137 8.67 -10.38 4.41
C ALA A 137 8.71 -8.84 4.36
N GLU A 138 9.79 -8.26 3.85
CA GLU A 138 9.90 -6.80 3.66
C GLU A 138 8.90 -6.27 2.61
N TRP A 139 8.65 -7.01 1.53
CA TRP A 139 7.62 -6.67 0.54
C TRP A 139 6.21 -6.72 1.12
N ILE A 140 5.89 -7.74 1.92
CA ILE A 140 4.60 -7.84 2.63
C ILE A 140 4.44 -6.63 3.56
N ALA A 141 5.44 -6.34 4.38
CA ALA A 141 5.41 -5.21 5.31
C ALA A 141 5.26 -3.87 4.58
N PHE A 142 5.99 -3.68 3.47
CA PHE A 142 5.87 -2.51 2.61
C PHE A 142 4.44 -2.33 2.10
N HIS A 143 3.84 -3.36 1.48
CA HIS A 143 2.49 -3.26 0.92
C HIS A 143 1.43 -3.03 2.00
N GLN A 144 1.56 -3.67 3.16
CA GLN A 144 0.67 -3.42 4.30
C GLN A 144 0.75 -1.95 4.75
N GLN A 145 1.97 -1.43 4.92
CA GLN A 145 2.19 -0.06 5.37
C GLN A 145 1.73 0.98 4.33
N HIS A 146 1.95 0.70 3.04
CA HIS A 146 1.54 1.54 1.93
C HIS A 146 0.01 1.57 1.79
N CYS A 147 -0.64 0.40 1.82
CA CYS A 147 -2.10 0.29 1.83
C CYS A 147 -2.69 1.02 3.05
N ARG A 148 -2.19 0.76 4.25
CA ARG A 148 -2.66 1.41 5.49
C ARG A 148 -2.58 2.93 5.41
N HIS A 149 -1.49 3.47 4.85
CA HIS A 149 -1.34 4.90 4.64
C HIS A 149 -2.42 5.46 3.72
N HIS A 150 -2.60 4.89 2.52
CA HIS A 150 -3.57 5.44 1.57
C HIS A 150 -5.02 5.22 1.99
N LEU A 151 -5.35 4.06 2.57
CA LEU A 151 -6.70 3.79 3.07
C LEU A 151 -7.09 4.65 4.27
N SER A 152 -6.12 5.24 4.99
CA SER A 152 -6.41 6.20 6.06
C SER A 152 -7.08 7.50 5.56
N PHE A 153 -6.98 7.80 4.25
CA PHE A 153 -7.68 8.92 3.64
C PHE A 153 -9.13 8.60 3.27
N ILE A 154 -9.63 7.40 3.55
CA ILE A 154 -11.01 7.00 3.30
C ILE A 154 -11.72 6.76 4.63
N ARG A 155 -12.73 7.58 4.91
CA ARG A 155 -13.53 7.49 6.12
C ARG A 155 -14.92 6.95 5.78
N LEU A 156 -15.24 5.76 6.28
CA LEU A 156 -16.61 5.23 6.20
C LEU A 156 -17.55 6.16 6.98
N THR A 157 -18.70 6.44 6.41
CA THR A 157 -19.76 7.22 7.07
C THR A 157 -20.91 6.28 7.43
N LYS A 158 -21.57 6.57 8.55
CA LYS A 158 -22.85 5.91 8.84
C LYS A 158 -23.86 6.39 7.81
N ALA A 159 -24.73 5.51 7.34
CA ALA A 159 -25.93 5.94 6.64
C ALA A 159 -26.70 6.88 7.58
N SER A 160 -27.12 8.05 7.09
CA SER A 160 -28.02 8.92 7.85
C SER A 160 -29.27 8.12 8.22
N PRO A 161 -29.73 8.13 9.48
CA PRO A 161 -31.05 7.60 9.79
C PRO A 161 -32.05 8.41 8.96
N ASN A 162 -32.84 7.72 8.14
CA ASN A 162 -33.89 8.34 7.36
C ASN A 162 -34.89 8.96 8.34
N THR A 163 -34.84 10.27 8.56
CA THR A 163 -35.96 11.03 9.13
C THR A 163 -36.92 11.28 7.97
N ASP A 164 -37.78 10.31 7.70
CA ASP A 164 -39.02 10.60 6.98
C ASP A 164 -39.97 11.35 7.94
N PRO A 165 -40.71 12.36 7.46
CA PRO A 165 -41.65 13.15 8.24
C PRO A 165 -42.90 12.37 8.70
#